data_AF-A0A2T2ZTH0-F1
#
_entry.id   AF-A0A2T2ZTH0-F1
#
_cell.length_a   1.000
_cell.length_b   1.000
_cell.length_c   1.000
_cell.angle_alpha   90.00
_cell.angle_beta   90.00
_cell.angle_gamma   90.00
#
_symmetry.space_group_name_H-M   'P 1'
#
loop_
_entity.id
_entity.type
_entity.pdbx_description
1 polymer ?
#
loop_
_entity_poly.entity_id
_entity_poly.type
_entity_poly.pdbx_seq_one_letter_code
_entity_poly.pdbx_strand_id
1 'polypeptide(L)'
;MAFIRKSLTVLLSAVASVHSLSPLPYLLVLATRKNITDPQSIALLYPSVANYTDISNYTDVIEITSGTLSAIAEDLVAGKYDSAIIYKSFATAHADTLDITEELGSPNDG
;
A
#
# COMPACT_ATOMS: atom_id res chain seq x y z
N MET A 1 39.94 55.59 -15.68
CA MET A 1 38.68 55.16 -15.04
C MET A 1 38.65 53.65 -14.97
N ALA A 2 38.16 53.13 -13.85
CA ALA A 2 38.42 51.79 -13.31
C ALA A 2 37.69 50.63 -14.01
N PHE A 3 38.30 49.45 -13.85
CA PHE A 3 37.77 48.11 -14.09
C PHE A 3 36.44 47.83 -13.35
N ILE A 4 35.64 46.86 -13.81
CA ILE A 4 35.44 45.55 -13.14
C ILE A 4 34.32 44.76 -13.85
N ARG A 5 34.66 43.50 -14.12
CA ARG A 5 33.83 42.42 -14.67
C ARG A 5 32.74 42.02 -13.67
N LYS A 6 31.54 41.71 -14.14
CA LYS A 6 30.63 40.81 -13.43
C LYS A 6 30.22 39.66 -14.34
N SER A 7 30.98 38.57 -14.23
CA SER A 7 30.52 37.23 -14.57
C SER A 7 29.23 36.95 -13.81
N LEU A 8 28.16 36.65 -14.53
CA LEU A 8 26.97 36.07 -13.92
C LEU A 8 27.08 34.55 -14.05
N THR A 9 27.39 33.94 -12.92
CA THR A 9 27.53 32.51 -12.70
C THR A 9 26.26 31.76 -13.13
N VAL A 10 26.44 30.80 -14.02
CA VAL A 10 25.48 29.74 -14.30
C VAL A 10 25.41 28.83 -13.07
N LEU A 11 24.22 28.68 -12.50
CA LEU A 11 23.84 27.55 -11.64
C LEU A 11 22.38 27.23 -11.95
N LEU A 12 22.14 26.67 -13.14
CA LEU A 12 20.91 25.95 -13.39
C LEU A 12 21.15 24.53 -12.87
N SER A 13 20.75 24.32 -11.62
CA SER A 13 20.81 23.01 -10.97
C SER A 13 20.02 22.00 -11.81
N ALA A 14 20.69 20.92 -12.20
CA ALA A 14 20.04 19.72 -12.70
C ALA A 14 19.25 19.01 -11.58
N VAL A 15 18.49 17.99 -11.98
CA VAL A 15 17.81 16.95 -11.17
C VAL A 15 16.36 17.33 -10.79
N ALA A 16 15.31 16.61 -11.16
CA ALA A 16 15.17 15.32 -11.82
C ALA A 16 14.05 15.38 -12.85
N SER A 17 14.24 14.63 -13.94
CA SER A 17 13.12 14.09 -14.69
C SER A 17 12.30 13.24 -13.73
N VAL A 18 11.28 13.83 -13.11
CA VAL A 18 10.22 13.04 -12.49
C VAL A 18 9.47 12.45 -13.66
N HIS A 19 9.95 11.29 -14.13
CA HIS A 19 9.05 10.33 -14.75
C HIS A 19 7.85 10.26 -13.83
N SER A 20 6.72 10.71 -14.34
CA SER A 20 5.41 10.50 -13.75
C SER A 20 5.22 8.99 -13.68
N LEU A 21 5.80 8.37 -12.65
CA LEU A 21 5.41 7.05 -12.18
C LEU A 21 4.04 7.28 -11.58
N SER A 22 3.01 7.21 -12.44
CA SER A 22 1.65 7.03 -11.96
C SER A 22 1.72 5.91 -10.92
N PRO A 23 1.25 6.12 -9.68
CA PRO A 23 1.28 5.04 -8.69
C PRO A 23 0.59 3.85 -9.35
N LEU A 24 1.28 2.70 -9.44
CA LEU A 24 0.72 1.51 -10.04
C LEU A 24 -0.64 1.26 -9.34
N PRO A 25 -1.78 1.39 -10.05
CA PRO A 25 -3.08 1.48 -9.38
C PRO A 25 -3.51 0.19 -8.68
N TYR A 26 -2.69 -0.86 -8.77
CA TYR A 26 -3.05 -2.22 -8.43
C TYR A 26 -2.06 -2.92 -7.49
N LEU A 27 -1.18 -2.17 -6.79
CA LEU A 27 -0.33 -2.78 -5.76
C LEU A 27 -1.18 -3.24 -4.58
N LEU A 28 -1.07 -4.52 -4.24
CA LEU A 28 -1.70 -5.15 -3.09
C LEU A 28 -0.74 -5.20 -1.92
N VAL A 29 -1.30 -5.08 -0.73
CA VAL A 29 -0.59 -5.20 0.54
C VAL A 29 -1.40 -6.02 1.52
N LEU A 30 -0.71 -6.69 2.43
CA LEU A 30 -1.30 -7.15 3.67
C LEU A 30 -1.28 -5.98 4.65
N ALA A 31 -2.46 -5.49 5.00
CA ALA A 31 -2.62 -4.45 6.00
C ALA A 31 -3.18 -5.05 7.29
N THR A 32 -2.63 -4.62 8.42
CA THR A 32 -3.07 -5.00 9.77
C THR A 32 -3.48 -3.73 10.51
N ARG A 33 -4.54 -3.81 11.33
CA ARG A 33 -4.92 -2.67 12.17
C ARG A 33 -3.86 -2.36 13.22
N LYS A 34 -3.50 -1.08 13.37
CA LYS A 34 -2.45 -0.61 14.31
C LYS A 34 -2.71 -0.91 15.77
N ASN A 35 -3.98 -1.03 16.15
CA ASN A 35 -4.37 -1.33 17.53
C ASN A 35 -4.27 -2.82 17.87
N ILE A 36 -3.86 -3.68 16.92
CA ILE A 36 -3.72 -5.12 17.11
C ILE A 36 -2.24 -5.50 17.11
N THR A 37 -1.77 -6.09 18.21
CA THR A 37 -0.37 -6.51 18.38
C THR A 37 -0.13 -7.96 17.97
N ASP A 38 -1.17 -8.79 18.00
CA ASP A 38 -1.13 -10.21 17.65
C ASP A 38 -2.38 -10.55 16.81
N PRO A 39 -2.32 -10.34 15.48
CA PRO A 39 -3.49 -10.47 14.62
C PRO A 39 -3.90 -11.94 14.47
N GLN A 40 -5.16 -12.24 14.75
CA GLN A 40 -5.69 -13.61 14.74
C GLN A 40 -6.55 -13.90 13.51
N SER A 41 -7.14 -12.85 12.93
CA SER A 41 -8.07 -12.95 11.80
C SER A 41 -7.55 -12.25 10.55
N ILE A 42 -7.74 -12.88 9.39
CA ILE A 42 -7.43 -12.29 8.08
C ILE A 42 -8.61 -12.42 7.11
N ALA A 43 -8.95 -11.32 6.43
CA ALA A 43 -9.90 -11.34 5.32
C ALA A 43 -9.19 -11.25 3.96
N LEU A 44 -9.66 -12.05 3.01
CA LEU A 44 -9.11 -12.08 1.65
C LEU A 44 -10.22 -12.33 0.62
N LEU A 45 -10.07 -11.71 -0.56
CA LEU A 45 -10.99 -11.90 -1.69
C LEU A 45 -10.63 -13.21 -2.40
N TYR A 46 -11.43 -14.25 -2.18
CA TYR A 46 -11.23 -15.56 -2.78
C TYR A 46 -11.89 -15.65 -4.17
N PRO A 47 -11.26 -16.30 -5.17
CA PRO A 47 -9.92 -16.88 -5.16
C PRO A 47 -8.81 -15.88 -5.53
N SER A 48 -9.18 -14.64 -5.86
CA SER A 48 -8.32 -13.67 -6.55
C SER A 48 -7.00 -13.38 -5.85
N VAL A 49 -7.00 -13.30 -4.51
CA VAL A 49 -5.81 -12.92 -3.73
C VAL A 49 -5.38 -13.98 -2.71
N ALA A 50 -5.99 -15.16 -2.71
CA ALA A 50 -5.76 -16.20 -1.71
C ALA A 50 -4.32 -16.74 -1.68
N ASN A 51 -3.60 -16.68 -2.80
CA ASN A 51 -2.24 -17.22 -2.92
C ASN A 51 -1.14 -16.15 -2.86
N TYR A 52 -1.47 -14.91 -2.48
CA TYR A 52 -0.51 -13.80 -2.49
C TYR A 52 0.36 -13.74 -1.23
N THR A 53 -0.09 -14.34 -0.13
CA THR A 53 0.63 -14.33 1.15
C THR A 53 0.44 -15.67 1.85
N ASP A 54 1.33 -15.98 2.79
CA ASP A 54 1.18 -17.13 3.67
C ASP A 54 0.22 -16.79 4.82
N ILE A 55 -0.96 -17.41 4.78
CA ILE A 55 -2.02 -17.20 5.77
C ILE A 55 -1.95 -18.21 6.93
N SER A 56 -0.95 -19.09 6.97
CA SER A 56 -0.84 -20.17 7.97
C SER A 56 -0.73 -19.66 9.41
N ASN A 57 -0.34 -18.41 9.61
CA ASN A 57 -0.21 -17.78 10.93
C ASN A 57 -1.52 -17.26 11.51
N TYR A 58 -2.60 -17.22 10.71
CA TYR A 58 -3.90 -16.74 11.14
C TYR A 58 -4.78 -17.90 11.61
N THR A 59 -5.42 -17.72 12.76
CA THR A 59 -6.36 -18.70 13.32
C THR A 59 -7.70 -18.66 12.59
N ASP A 60 -8.15 -17.47 12.18
CA ASP A 60 -9.43 -17.25 11.50
C ASP A 60 -9.22 -16.67 10.10
N VAL A 61 -9.46 -17.50 9.08
CA VAL A 61 -9.33 -17.10 7.67
C VAL A 61 -10.73 -16.87 7.11
N ILE A 62 -11.01 -15.62 6.78
CA ILE A 62 -12.31 -15.16 6.28
C ILE A 62 -12.22 -15.02 4.76
N GLU A 63 -12.68 -16.06 4.06
CA GLU A 63 -12.74 -16.07 2.61
C GLU A 63 -13.98 -15.31 2.12
N ILE A 64 -13.74 -14.14 1.54
CA ILE A 64 -14.81 -13.33 0.94
C ILE A 64 -14.91 -13.71 -0.54
N THR A 65 -16.01 -14.34 -0.93
CA THR A 65 -16.23 -14.82 -2.31
C THR A 65 -17.03 -13.84 -3.17
N SER A 66 -17.50 -12.74 -2.59
CA SER A 66 -18.30 -11.72 -3.27
C SER A 66 -18.02 -10.35 -2.68
N GLY A 67 -17.95 -9.32 -3.54
CA GLY A 67 -17.67 -7.94 -3.12
C GLY A 67 -16.44 -7.37 -3.82
N THR A 68 -15.86 -6.34 -3.24
CA THR A 68 -14.68 -5.65 -3.79
C THR A 68 -13.61 -5.51 -2.72
N LEU A 69 -12.34 -5.38 -3.13
CA LEU A 69 -11.24 -5.07 -2.21
C LEU A 69 -11.48 -3.76 -1.43
N SER A 70 -12.22 -2.81 -1.99
CA SER A 70 -12.62 -1.58 -1.28
C SER A 70 -13.56 -1.86 -0.13
N ALA A 71 -14.58 -2.71 -0.32
CA ALA A 71 -15.49 -3.11 0.76
C ALA A 71 -14.74 -3.87 1.88
N ILE A 72 -13.76 -4.70 1.51
CA ILE A 72 -12.88 -5.37 2.47
C ILE A 72 -12.03 -4.35 3.25
N ALA A 73 -11.49 -3.34 2.56
CA ALA A 73 -10.71 -2.31 3.22
C ALA A 73 -11.53 -1.45 4.20
N GLU A 74 -12.78 -1.13 3.86
CA GLU A 74 -13.71 -0.45 4.76
C GLU A 74 -14.03 -1.30 5.99
N ASP A 75 -14.28 -2.60 5.79
CA ASP A 75 -14.56 -3.55 6.85
C ASP A 75 -13.36 -3.80 7.78
N LEU A 76 -12.13 -3.75 7.24
CA LEU A 76 -10.89 -3.77 8.01
C LEU A 76 -10.83 -2.57 8.97
N VAL A 77 -11.04 -1.35 8.46
CA VAL A 77 -11.03 -0.13 9.30
C VAL A 77 -12.17 -0.13 10.32
N ALA A 78 -13.34 -0.66 9.94
CA ALA A 78 -14.46 -0.87 10.86
C ALA A 78 -14.19 -1.94 11.93
N GLY A 79 -13.12 -2.72 11.77
CA GLY A 79 -12.64 -3.66 12.75
C GLY A 79 -13.34 -5.01 12.76
N LYS A 80 -13.90 -5.42 11.63
CA LYS A 80 -14.50 -6.75 11.46
C LYS A 80 -13.49 -7.89 11.50
N TYR A 81 -12.22 -7.60 11.23
CA TYR A 81 -11.08 -8.51 11.27
C TYR A 81 -9.79 -7.72 11.53
N ASP A 82 -8.70 -8.42 11.83
CA ASP A 82 -7.42 -7.83 12.24
C ASP A 82 -6.57 -7.43 11.06
N SER A 83 -6.53 -8.29 10.05
CA SER A 83 -5.73 -8.11 8.85
C SER A 83 -6.56 -8.33 7.59
N ALA A 84 -6.15 -7.71 6.48
CA ALA A 84 -6.72 -8.03 5.18
C ALA A 84 -5.76 -7.69 4.03
N ILE A 85 -5.97 -8.37 2.90
CA ILE A 85 -5.32 -8.01 1.65
C ILE A 85 -6.13 -6.89 0.98
N ILE A 86 -5.51 -5.72 0.82
CA ILE A 86 -6.15 -4.51 0.29
C ILE A 86 -5.22 -3.75 -0.66
N TYR A 87 -5.74 -2.72 -1.33
CA TYR A 87 -4.91 -1.83 -2.12
C TYR A 87 -3.96 -1.01 -1.25
N LYS A 88 -2.70 -0.92 -1.67
CA LYS A 88 -1.68 -0.08 -1.03
C LYS A 88 -2.12 1.37 -0.88
N SER A 89 -2.82 1.90 -1.88
CA SER A 89 -3.35 3.28 -1.87
C SER A 89 -4.31 3.51 -0.70
N PHE A 90 -5.18 2.54 -0.40
CA PHE A 90 -6.12 2.64 0.71
C PHE A 90 -5.38 2.57 2.06
N ALA A 91 -4.47 1.61 2.22
CA ALA A 91 -3.64 1.48 3.42
C ALA A 91 -2.83 2.77 3.69
N THR A 92 -2.25 3.36 2.64
CA THR A 92 -1.48 4.60 2.74
C THR A 92 -2.37 5.79 3.12
N ALA A 93 -3.60 5.85 2.59
CA ALA A 93 -4.56 6.90 2.93
C ALA A 93 -5.09 6.79 4.37
N HIS A 94 -4.99 5.61 4.99
CA HIS A 94 -5.44 5.32 6.36
C HIS A 94 -4.26 4.90 7.25
N ALA A 95 -3.07 5.46 7.00
CA ALA A 95 -1.84 5.12 7.71
C ALA A 95 -1.87 5.49 9.21
N ASP A 96 -2.87 6.24 9.66
CA ASP A 96 -3.15 6.50 11.07
C ASP A 96 -3.82 5.30 11.78
N THR A 97 -4.52 4.43 11.04
CA THR A 97 -5.24 3.27 11.60
C THR A 97 -4.70 1.91 11.14
N LEU A 98 -4.01 1.86 10.00
CA LEU A 98 -3.48 0.65 9.40
C LEU A 98 -1.96 0.68 9.30
N ASP A 99 -1.32 -0.47 9.53
CA ASP A 99 0.07 -0.73 9.19
C ASP A 99 0.14 -1.66 7.99
N ILE A 100 1.08 -1.38 7.09
CA ILE A 100 1.42 -2.28 5.98
C ILE A 100 2.38 -3.31 6.53
N THR A 101 1.91 -4.55 6.69
CA THR A 101 2.69 -5.68 7.20
C THR A 101 3.53 -6.33 6.12
N GLU A 102 2.98 -6.44 4.91
CA GLU A 102 3.65 -7.07 3.77
C GLU A 102 3.23 -6.39 2.45
N GLU A 103 4.18 -6.23 1.53
CA GLU A 103 3.91 -5.80 0.16
C GLU A 103 3.80 -7.02 -0.76
N LEU A 104 2.65 -7.22 -1.38
CA LEU A 104 2.31 -8.46 -2.11
C LEU A 104 2.50 -8.34 -3.63
N GLY A 105 2.77 -7.14 -4.15
CA GLY A 105 2.96 -6.89 -5.59
C GLY A 105 1.67 -6.56 -6.34
N SER A 106 1.74 -6.52 -7.68
CA SER A 106 0.59 -6.25 -8.56
C SER A 106 0.01 -7.57 -9.05
N PRO A 107 -1.33 -7.71 -9.12
CA PRO A 107 -1.95 -8.94 -9.57
C PRO A 107 -1.76 -9.26 -11.07
N ASN A 108 -1.06 -8.38 -11.79
CA ASN A 108 -0.78 -8.50 -13.23
C ASN A 108 0.66 -8.96 -13.53
N ASP A 109 1.47 -9.24 -12.52
CA ASP A 109 2.87 -9.69 -12.68
C ASP A 109 3.02 -11.23 -12.67
N GLY A 110 1.90 -11.97 -12.66
CA GLY A 110 1.83 -13.45 -12.64
C GLY A 110 1.30 -14.06 -13.93
#